data_AF-A0A163ZIK1-F1
#
_entry.id   AF-A0A163ZIK1-F1
#
_cell.length_a   1.000
_cell.length_b   1.000
_cell.length_c   1.000
_cell.angle_alpha   90.00
_cell.angle_beta   90.00
_cell.angle_gamma   90.00
#
_symmetry.space_group_name_H-M   'P 1'
#
loop_
_entity.id
_entity.type
_entity.pdbx_description
1 polymer ?
#
loop_
_entity_poly.entity_id
_entity_poly.type
_entity_poly.pdbx_seq_one_letter_code
_entity_poly.pdbx_strand_id
1 'polypeptide(L)'
;MGSVKINGAKVNEAKETAKALEESIRNTKNTCSQLISYIHSAGWSGKSRDAFLTYLEIIHKYHQEMEKAAAKQTKALNNLESYFHDFLNDPSVKEVRNL
;
A
#
# COMPACT_ATOMS: atom_id res chain seq x y z
N MET A 1 -23.37 -2.05 16.88
CA MET A 1 -22.50 -1.87 15.70
C MET A 1 -23.06 -0.73 14.89
N GLY A 2 -22.30 0.36 14.68
CA GLY A 2 -22.79 1.54 13.95
C GLY A 2 -23.08 1.21 12.49
N SER A 3 -24.10 1.85 11.90
CA SER A 3 -24.49 1.63 10.51
C SER A 3 -23.35 2.03 9.56
N VAL A 4 -22.57 1.06 9.08
CA VAL A 4 -21.55 1.29 8.06
C VAL A 4 -22.26 1.46 6.72
N LYS A 5 -22.36 2.70 6.23
CA LYS A 5 -22.84 3.00 4.88
C LYS A 5 -21.65 3.04 3.92
N ILE A 6 -21.58 2.09 3.01
CA ILE A 6 -20.57 2.07 1.94
C ILE A 6 -21.08 2.92 0.78
N ASN A 7 -20.33 3.96 0.42
CA ASN A 7 -20.61 4.78 -0.75
C ASN A 7 -19.75 4.27 -1.92
N GLY A 8 -20.38 3.68 -2.94
CA GLY A 8 -19.67 3.07 -4.08
C GLY A 8 -18.76 4.04 -4.84
N ALA A 9 -19.17 5.31 -5.02
CA ALA A 9 -18.33 6.32 -5.67
C ALA A 9 -17.07 6.61 -4.85
N LYS A 10 -17.20 6.69 -3.52
CA LYS A 10 -16.07 6.88 -2.59
C LYS A 10 -15.16 5.65 -2.51
N VAL A 11 -15.70 4.45 -2.68
CA VAL A 11 -14.90 3.22 -2.77
C VAL A 11 -14.07 3.20 -4.04
N ASN A 12 -14.65 3.59 -5.19
CA ASN A 12 -13.88 3.67 -6.44
C ASN A 12 -12.79 4.75 -6.37
N GLU A 13 -13.09 5.92 -5.81
CA GLU A 13 -12.08 6.95 -5.53
C GLU A 13 -10.94 6.43 -4.64
N ALA A 14 -11.27 5.65 -3.60
CA ALA A 14 -10.28 5.04 -2.72
C ALA A 14 -9.44 3.97 -3.44
N LYS A 15 -10.03 3.15 -4.31
CA LYS A 15 -9.31 2.14 -5.12
C LYS A 15 -8.28 2.81 -6.04
N GLU A 16 -8.68 3.87 -6.76
CA GLU A 16 -7.79 4.62 -7.65
C GLU A 16 -6.66 5.30 -6.86
N THR A 17 -7.00 5.95 -5.74
CA THR A 17 -6.00 6.61 -4.88
C THR A 17 -5.01 5.59 -4.29
N ALA A 18 -5.48 4.42 -3.85
CA ALA A 18 -4.62 3.38 -3.32
C ALA A 18 -3.63 2.86 -4.37
N LYS A 19 -4.08 2.69 -5.62
CA LYS A 19 -3.22 2.29 -6.73
C LYS A 19 -2.15 3.34 -7.05
N ALA A 20 -2.53 4.61 -7.09
CA ALA A 20 -1.59 5.71 -7.32
C ALA A 20 -0.55 5.82 -6.18
N LEU A 21 -0.98 5.64 -4.93
CA LEU A 21 -0.09 5.62 -3.77
C LEU A 21 0.91 4.44 -3.84
N GLU A 22 0.42 3.25 -4.18
CA GLU A 22 1.27 2.06 -4.33
C GLU A 22 2.35 2.26 -5.41
N GLU A 23 1.97 2.85 -6.55
CA GLU A 23 2.90 3.19 -7.63
C GLU A 23 3.93 4.24 -7.19
N SER A 24 3.50 5.29 -6.48
CA SER A 24 4.40 6.31 -5.94
C SER A 24 5.42 5.72 -4.97
N ILE A 25 4.99 4.86 -4.04
CA ILE A 25 5.89 4.19 -3.08
C ILE A 25 6.89 3.29 -3.81
N ARG A 26 6.43 2.52 -4.80
CA ARG A 26 7.28 1.65 -5.62
C ARG A 26 8.33 2.45 -6.38
N ASN A 27 7.95 3.57 -6.97
CA ASN A 27 8.85 4.45 -7.71
C ASN A 27 9.92 5.03 -6.79
N THR A 28 9.55 5.58 -5.63
CA THR A 28 10.53 6.13 -4.67
C THR A 28 11.46 5.05 -4.11
N LYS A 29 10.96 3.85 -3.84
CA LYS A 29 11.79 2.69 -3.45
C LYS A 29 12.83 2.36 -4.51
N ASN A 30 12.42 2.31 -5.79
CA ASN A 30 13.31 2.04 -6.91
C ASN A 30 14.38 3.13 -7.06
N THR A 31 14.00 4.40 -6.91
CA THR A 31 14.95 5.52 -6.89
C THR A 31 15.97 5.37 -5.76
N CYS A 32 15.54 4.97 -4.55
CA CYS A 32 16.48 4.70 -3.45
C CYS A 32 17.46 3.58 -3.81
N SER A 33 16.97 2.49 -4.41
CA SER A 33 17.82 1.37 -4.85
C SER A 33 18.86 1.80 -5.88
N GLN A 34 18.45 2.63 -6.85
CA GLN A 34 19.35 3.19 -7.87
C GLN A 34 20.42 4.10 -7.26
N LEU A 35 20.03 4.98 -6.33
CA LEU A 35 20.95 5.89 -5.64
C LEU A 35 21.95 5.13 -4.76
N ILE A 36 21.50 4.11 -4.03
CA ILE A 36 22.38 3.25 -3.23
C ILE A 36 23.43 2.59 -4.14
N SER A 37 22.99 1.99 -5.25
CA SER A 37 23.88 1.35 -6.24
C SER A 37 24.89 2.35 -6.84
N TYR A 38 24.43 3.55 -7.18
CA TYR A 38 25.30 4.62 -7.66
C TYR A 38 26.37 5.00 -6.62
N ILE A 39 25.99 5.17 -5.35
CA ILE A 39 26.94 5.53 -4.28
C ILE A 39 27.96 4.42 -3.99
N HIS A 40 27.58 3.16 -4.16
CA HIS A 40 28.53 2.04 -4.05
C HIS A 40 29.53 1.98 -5.21
N SER A 41 29.14 2.43 -6.41
CA SER A 41 30.00 2.44 -7.60
C SER A 41 30.78 3.75 -7.80
N ALA A 42 30.35 4.83 -7.14
CA ALA A 42 31.03 6.12 -7.19
C ALA A 42 32.37 6.07 -6.43
N GLY A 43 33.36 6.85 -6.89
CA GLY A 43 34.62 7.08 -6.17
C GLY A 43 34.48 7.96 -4.91
N TRP A 44 33.27 8.16 -4.40
CA TRP A 44 32.99 8.99 -3.24
C TRP A 44 33.26 8.21 -1.95
N SER A 45 34.09 8.78 -1.08
CA SER A 45 34.49 8.17 0.19
C SER A 45 34.46 9.16 1.35
N GLY A 46 34.51 8.64 2.58
CA GLY A 46 34.57 9.44 3.81
C GLY A 46 33.25 9.49 4.57
N LYS A 47 33.29 10.05 5.78
CA LYS A 47 32.18 10.00 6.76
C LYS A 47 30.87 10.59 6.24
N SER A 48 30.93 11.61 5.40
CA SER A 48 29.73 12.21 4.79
C SER A 48 29.03 11.25 3.84
N ARG A 49 29.79 10.44 3.10
CA ARG A 49 29.26 9.39 2.22
C ARG A 49 28.56 8.32 3.03
N ASP A 50 29.19 7.86 4.10
CA ASP A 50 28.63 6.79 4.94
C ASP A 50 27.36 7.25 5.67
N ALA A 51 27.35 8.49 6.18
CA ALA A 51 26.16 9.07 6.79
C ALA A 51 25.02 9.21 5.77
N PHE A 52 25.30 9.73 4.57
CA PHE A 52 24.30 9.84 3.50
C PHE A 52 23.73 8.47 3.11
N LEU A 53 24.61 7.47 2.90
CA LEU A 53 24.20 6.12 2.56
C LEU A 53 23.32 5.51 3.66
N THR A 54 23.70 5.68 4.92
CA THR A 54 22.92 5.18 6.07
C THR A 54 21.50 5.76 6.08
N TYR A 55 21.36 7.08 5.90
CA TYR A 55 20.04 7.71 5.82
C TYR A 55 19.22 7.18 4.64
N LEU A 56 19.85 7.00 3.48
CA LEU A 56 19.19 6.48 2.29
C LEU A 56 18.73 5.03 2.47
N GLU A 57 19.53 4.19 3.13
CA GLU A 57 19.18 2.81 3.46
C GLU A 57 18.00 2.73 4.44
N ILE A 58 17.95 3.62 5.44
CA ILE A 58 16.81 3.74 6.35
C ILE A 58 15.54 4.11 5.58
N ILE A 59 15.62 5.12 4.72
CA ILE A 59 14.49 5.55 3.88
C ILE A 59 14.03 4.41 2.97
N HIS A 60 14.97 3.70 2.33
CA HIS A 60 14.69 2.56 1.48
C HIS A 60 13.95 1.45 2.24
N LYS A 61 14.42 1.10 3.45
CA LYS A 61 13.77 0.10 4.30
C LYS A 61 12.34 0.49 4.66
N TYR A 62 12.09 1.75 5.00
CA TYR A 62 10.71 2.22 5.25
C TYR A 62 9.83 2.10 4.01
N HIS A 63 10.34 2.44 2.82
CA HIS A 63 9.57 2.29 1.58
C HIS A 63 9.24 0.84 1.23
N GLN A 64 10.13 -0.11 1.56
CA GLN A 64 9.83 -1.54 1.40
C GLN A 64 8.66 -1.99 2.30
N GLU A 65 8.61 -1.52 3.54
CA GLU A 65 7.49 -1.83 4.44
C GLU A 65 6.20 -1.11 4.03
N MET A 66 6.30 0.14 3.59
CA MET A 66 5.16 0.89 3.04
C MET A 66 4.59 0.22 1.79
N GLU A 67 5.41 -0.31 0.89
CA GLU A 67 4.95 -1.03 -0.30
C GLU A 67 4.11 -2.25 0.08
N LYS A 68 4.57 -3.03 1.07
CA LYS A 68 3.82 -4.19 1.59
C LYS A 68 2.49 -3.77 2.22
N ALA A 69 2.49 -2.69 2.99
CA ALA A 69 1.28 -2.18 3.64
C ALA A 69 0.27 -1.64 2.61
N ALA A 70 0.74 -0.86 1.65
CA ALA A 70 -0.08 -0.32 0.56
C ALA A 70 -0.69 -1.45 -0.28
N ALA A 71 0.08 -2.46 -0.66
CA ALA A 71 -0.45 -3.62 -1.39
C ALA A 71 -1.56 -4.36 -0.62
N LYS A 72 -1.42 -4.51 0.71
CA LYS A 72 -2.48 -5.08 1.56
C LYS A 72 -3.73 -4.19 1.57
N GLN A 73 -3.57 -2.88 1.67
CA GLN A 73 -4.67 -1.92 1.63
C GLN A 73 -5.40 -1.96 0.28
N THR A 74 -4.67 -1.90 -0.84
CA THR A 74 -5.22 -2.02 -2.20
C THR A 74 -6.00 -3.32 -2.36
N LYS A 75 -5.44 -4.44 -1.89
CA LYS A 75 -6.12 -5.75 -1.91
C LYS A 75 -7.43 -5.73 -1.10
N ALA A 76 -7.42 -5.15 0.10
CA ALA A 76 -8.61 -5.04 0.93
C ALA A 76 -9.71 -4.19 0.27
N LEU A 77 -9.34 -3.07 -0.36
CA LEU A 77 -10.26 -2.20 -1.10
C LEU A 77 -10.85 -2.88 -2.34
N ASN A 78 -10.07 -3.69 -3.04
CA ASN A 78 -10.56 -4.44 -4.20
C ASN A 78 -11.50 -5.58 -3.81
N ASN A 79 -11.29 -6.19 -2.65
CA ASN A 79 -12.13 -7.29 -2.17
C ASN A 79 -13.43 -6.83 -1.48
N LEU A 80 -13.62 -5.53 -1.25
CA LEU A 80 -14.76 -4.98 -0.50
C LEU A 80 -16.12 -5.32 -1.13
N GLU A 81 -16.21 -5.35 -2.47
CA GLU A 81 -17.42 -5.80 -3.19
C GLU A 81 -17.67 -7.31 -3.02
N SER A 82 -16.62 -8.13 -3.08
CA SER A 82 -16.74 -9.57 -2.82
C SER A 82 -17.23 -9.82 -1.40
N TYR A 83 -16.63 -9.17 -0.40
CA TYR A 83 -17.04 -9.34 1.00
C TYR A 83 -18.48 -8.91 1.24
N PHE A 84 -18.96 -7.88 0.53
CA PHE A 84 -20.37 -7.48 0.61
C PHE A 84 -21.29 -8.52 -0.02
N HIS A 85 -20.93 -9.05 -1.20
CA HIS A 85 -21.69 -10.09 -1.86
C HIS A 85 -21.73 -11.39 -1.04
N ASP A 86 -20.60 -11.80 -0.47
CA ASP A 86 -20.49 -12.98 0.39
C ASP A 86 -21.35 -12.82 1.64
N PHE A 87 -21.31 -11.65 2.29
CA PHE A 87 -22.16 -11.35 3.45
C PHE A 87 -23.65 -11.40 3.12
N LEU A 88 -24.08 -10.79 2.02
CA LEU A 88 -25.50 -10.85 1.59
C LEU A 88 -25.96 -12.25 1.21
N ASN A 89 -25.01 -13.13 0.84
CA ASN A 89 -25.30 -14.50 0.46
C ASN A 89 -25.17 -15.51 1.58
N ASP A 90 -24.67 -15.09 2.74
CA ASP A 90 -24.54 -15.93 3.92
C ASP A 90 -25.91 -16.53 4.30
N PRO A 91 -25.99 -17.86 4.54
CA PRO A 91 -27.25 -18.53 4.87
C PRO A 91 -27.98 -17.89 6.05
N SER A 92 -27.25 -17.45 7.06
CA SER A 92 -27.80 -16.83 8.28
C SER A 92 -28.40 -15.46 7.98
N VAL A 93 -27.79 -14.68 7.08
CA VAL A 93 -28.30 -13.37 6.65
C VAL A 93 -29.54 -13.54 5.76
N LYS A 94 -29.53 -14.55 4.87
CA LYS A 94 -30.68 -14.88 4.03
C LYS A 94 -31.89 -15.34 4.85
N GLU A 95 -31.66 -16.15 5.87
CA GLU A 95 -32.69 -16.61 6.80
C GLU A 95 -33.37 -15.41 7.50
N VAL A 96 -32.58 -14.49 8.05
CA VAL A 96 -33.11 -13.27 8.68
C VAL A 96 -33.82 -12.34 7.69
N ARG A 97 -33.35 -12.23 6.44
CA ARG A 97 -33.97 -11.38 5.41
C ARG A 97 -35.32 -11.89 4.90
N ASN A 98 -35.58 -13.19 5.07
CA ASN A 98 -36.80 -13.85 4.62
C ASN A 98 -37.85 -13.99 5.74
N LEU A 99 -37.58 -13.46 6.93
CA LEU A 99 -38.53 -13.27 8.04
C LEU A 99 -39.24 -11.91 7.92
#